data_AF-B6U6B2-F1
#
_entry.id   AF-B6U6B2-F1
#
_cell.length_a   1.000
_cell.length_b   1.000
_cell.length_c   1.000
_cell.angle_alpha   90.00
_cell.angle_beta   90.00
_cell.angle_gamma   90.00
#
_symmetry.space_group_name_H-M   'P 1'
#
loop_
_entity.id
_entity.type
_entity.pdbx_description
1 polymer ?
#
loop_
_entity_poly.entity_id
_entity_poly.type
_entity_poly.pdbx_seq_one_letter_code
_entity_poly.pdbx_strand_id
1 'polypeptide(L)'
;MVTMVEHVDMSRDYVVTKSIWHLSDVALKSVYTFYAMFTVWGVCFFASMKDPFYDSETYRSQGGDGTVHWYYDRQEDLEASAREELLREELLEEIEQRVGGLRELEEASKEEQLTK
;
A
#
# COMPACT_ATOMS: atom_id res chain seq x y z
N MET A 1 19.00 -41.55 22.87
CA MET A 1 18.30 -40.81 23.93
C MET A 1 19.25 -40.71 25.10
N VAL A 2 19.53 -39.51 25.60
CA VAL A 2 20.42 -39.29 26.75
C VAL A 2 19.65 -38.53 27.82
N THR A 3 19.61 -39.07 29.02
CA THR A 3 19.08 -38.41 30.21
C THR A 3 20.22 -37.71 30.94
N MET A 4 20.12 -36.40 31.12
CA MET A 4 21.04 -35.62 31.92
C MET A 4 20.31 -35.09 33.16
N VAL A 5 20.99 -35.12 34.30
CA VAL A 5 20.50 -34.54 35.55
C VAL A 5 21.24 -33.22 35.76
N GLU A 6 20.55 -32.11 35.54
CA GLU A 6 21.08 -30.77 35.78
C GLU A 6 20.82 -30.40 37.24
N HIS A 7 21.91 -30.14 37.97
CA HIS A 7 21.87 -29.71 39.37
C HIS A 7 22.01 -28.20 39.39
N VAL A 8 21.00 -27.51 39.92
CA VAL A 8 20.99 -26.05 40.08
C VAL A 8 20.95 -25.76 41.58
N ASP A 9 21.93 -24.99 42.07
CA ASP A 9 22.03 -24.67 43.51
C ASP A 9 20.73 -24.06 44.04
N MET A 10 20.31 -24.52 45.22
CA MET A 10 19.06 -24.13 45.90
C MET A 10 17.75 -24.50 45.16
N SER A 11 17.81 -25.32 44.11
CA SER A 11 16.64 -25.84 43.40
C SER A 11 16.64 -27.37 43.36
N ARG A 12 15.46 -27.95 43.06
CA ARG A 12 15.32 -29.40 42.87
C ARG A 12 15.92 -29.80 41.51
N ASP A 13 16.62 -30.93 41.48
CA ASP A 13 17.28 -31.44 40.27
C ASP A 13 16.29 -31.61 39.11
N TYR A 14 16.71 -31.15 37.93
CA TYR A 14 15.94 -31.29 36.70
C TYR A 14 16.44 -32.50 35.91
N VAL A 15 15.51 -33.41 35.56
CA VAL A 15 15.80 -34.51 34.65
C VAL A 15 15.48 -34.06 33.22
N VAL A 16 16.51 -33.81 32.43
CA VAL A 16 16.37 -33.40 31.03
C VAL A 16 16.63 -34.59 30.11
N THR A 17 15.61 -35.01 29.37
CA THR A 17 15.71 -36.03 28.32
C THR A 17 16.02 -35.36 26.99
N LYS A 18 17.28 -35.40 26.54
CA LYS A 18 17.66 -34.95 25.20
C LYS A 18 17.61 -36.12 24.22
N SER A 19 16.68 -36.08 23.27
CA SER A 19 16.68 -36.98 22.11
C SER A 19 17.33 -36.27 20.93
N ILE A 20 18.50 -36.75 20.51
CA ILE A 20 19.16 -36.30 19.28
C ILE A 20 18.81 -37.29 18.18
N TRP A 21 18.21 -36.80 17.11
CA TRP A 21 17.90 -37.58 15.91
C TRP A 21 19.06 -37.42 14.92
N HIS A 22 19.83 -38.47 14.70
CA HIS A 22 20.86 -38.50 13.67
C HIS A 22 20.27 -39.11 12.41
N LEU A 23 20.19 -38.31 11.34
CA LEU A 23 19.98 -38.85 9.99
C LEU A 23 21.33 -39.22 9.38
N SER A 24 21.36 -40.28 8.57
CA SER A 24 22.51 -40.54 7.71
C SER A 24 22.61 -39.47 6.62
N ASP A 25 23.81 -39.22 6.11
CA ASP A 25 24.03 -38.27 5.01
C ASP A 25 23.17 -38.57 3.78
N VAL A 26 22.93 -39.85 3.50
CA VAL A 26 22.07 -40.29 2.39
C VAL A 26 20.63 -39.89 2.66
N ALA A 27 20.11 -40.17 3.85
CA ALA A 27 18.73 -39.82 4.22
C ALA A 27 18.54 -38.30 4.23
N LEU A 28 19.51 -37.55 4.75
CA LEU A 28 19.48 -36.09 4.78
C LEU A 28 19.38 -35.53 3.35
N LYS A 29 20.26 -35.97 2.44
CA LYS A 29 20.24 -35.55 1.04
C LYS A 29 18.92 -35.87 0.36
N SER A 30 18.37 -37.07 0.54
CA SER A 30 17.08 -37.43 -0.04
C SER A 30 15.94 -36.54 0.43
N VAL A 31 15.88 -36.22 1.73
CA VAL A 31 14.86 -35.33 2.30
C VAL A 31 14.98 -33.92 1.74
N TYR A 32 16.18 -33.34 1.70
CA TYR A 32 16.38 -32.00 1.15
C TYR A 32 16.11 -31.93 -0.35
N THR A 33 16.49 -32.96 -1.12
CA THR A 33 16.17 -33.03 -2.54
C THR A 33 14.66 -33.10 -2.77
N PHE A 34 13.93 -33.92 -2.01
CA PHE A 34 12.47 -33.97 -2.08
C PHE A 34 11.84 -32.63 -1.71
N TYR A 35 12.31 -32.02 -0.62
CA TYR A 35 11.86 -30.70 -0.19
C TYR A 35 12.09 -29.65 -1.28
N ALA A 36 13.29 -29.59 -1.87
CA ALA A 36 13.60 -28.66 -2.95
C ALA A 36 12.69 -28.86 -4.18
N MET A 37 12.47 -30.11 -4.61
CA MET A 37 11.56 -30.40 -5.71
C MET A 37 10.13 -29.94 -5.41
N PHE A 38 9.63 -30.24 -4.22
CA PHE A 38 8.29 -29.84 -3.79
C PHE A 38 8.16 -28.31 -3.67
N THR A 39 9.17 -27.62 -3.13
CA THR A 39 9.18 -26.16 -3.01
C THR A 39 9.20 -25.49 -4.38
N VAL A 40 10.07 -25.93 -5.29
CA VAL A 40 10.14 -25.35 -6.65
C VAL A 40 8.82 -25.60 -7.40
N TRP A 41 8.30 -26.83 -7.34
CA TRP A 41 6.99 -27.13 -7.92
C TRP A 41 5.88 -26.25 -7.33
N GLY A 42 5.86 -26.09 -6.00
CA GLY A 42 4.88 -25.27 -5.29
C GLY A 42 4.94 -23.81 -5.72
N VAL A 43 6.15 -23.22 -5.82
CA VAL A 43 6.32 -21.85 -6.30
C VAL A 43 5.77 -21.69 -7.72
N CYS A 44 6.09 -22.61 -8.63
CA CYS A 44 5.56 -22.56 -10.00
C CYS A 44 4.03 -22.71 -10.03
N PHE A 45 3.48 -23.62 -9.23
CA PHE A 45 2.05 -23.87 -9.19
C PHE A 45 1.28 -22.67 -8.64
N PHE A 46 1.65 -22.17 -7.46
CA PHE A 46 0.97 -21.03 -6.83
C PHE A 46 1.19 -19.72 -7.60
N ALA A 47 2.37 -19.49 -8.19
CA ALA A 47 2.58 -18.32 -9.03
C ALA A 47 1.78 -18.34 -10.35
N SER A 48 1.31 -19.52 -10.80
CA SER A 48 0.43 -19.64 -11.97
C SER A 48 -1.06 -19.51 -11.65
N MET A 49 -1.42 -19.48 -10.37
CA MET A 49 -2.81 -19.24 -9.96
C MET A 49 -3.19 -17.78 -10.13
N LYS A 50 -4.48 -17.52 -10.32
CA LYS A 50 -5.00 -16.15 -10.29
C LYS A 50 -4.83 -15.56 -8.90
N ASP A 51 -4.21 -14.40 -8.83
CA ASP A 51 -4.04 -13.65 -7.59
C ASP A 51 -5.23 -12.70 -7.41
N PRO A 52 -6.05 -12.85 -6.35
CA PRO A 52 -7.25 -12.03 -6.18
C PRO A 52 -7.00 -10.52 -6.12
N PHE A 53 -5.81 -10.09 -5.71
CA PHE A 53 -5.46 -8.68 -5.52
C PHE A 53 -4.82 -8.11 -6.79
N TYR A 54 -3.72 -8.70 -7.25
CA TYR A 54 -2.96 -8.24 -8.42
C TYR A 54 -3.71 -8.48 -9.74
N ASP A 55 -4.61 -9.47 -9.80
CA ASP A 55 -5.48 -9.64 -10.96
C ASP A 55 -6.77 -8.81 -10.91
N SER A 56 -7.05 -8.12 -9.79
CA SER A 56 -8.27 -7.33 -9.67
C SER A 56 -8.29 -6.16 -10.67
N GLU A 57 -9.49 -5.85 -11.17
CA GLU A 57 -9.70 -4.64 -11.97
C GLU A 57 -9.33 -3.38 -11.17
N THR A 58 -9.61 -3.39 -9.87
CA THR A 58 -9.31 -2.28 -8.97
C THR A 58 -7.82 -2.00 -8.91
N TYR A 59 -6.94 -3.00 -8.92
CA TYR A 59 -5.49 -2.79 -8.92
C TYR A 59 -4.95 -2.39 -10.30
N ARG A 60 -5.46 -3.04 -11.37
CA ARG A 60 -4.99 -2.79 -12.74
C ARG A 60 -5.45 -1.45 -13.32
N SER A 61 -6.71 -1.09 -13.14
CA SER A 61 -7.26 0.22 -13.59
C SER A 61 -6.56 1.41 -12.95
N GLN A 62 -5.99 1.15 -11.79
CA GLN A 62 -5.33 2.05 -10.90
C GLN A 62 -3.85 2.27 -11.20
N GLY A 63 -3.31 1.58 -12.21
CA GLY A 63 -1.90 1.68 -12.59
C GLY A 63 -0.96 0.86 -11.71
N GLY A 64 -1.46 -0.14 -10.98
CA GLY A 64 -0.64 -0.98 -10.12
C GLY A 64 0.50 -1.67 -10.88
N ASP A 65 1.74 -1.32 -10.53
CA ASP A 65 2.96 -1.72 -11.25
C ASP A 65 3.81 -2.78 -10.51
N GLY A 66 3.33 -3.23 -9.35
CA GLY A 66 4.00 -4.20 -8.46
C GLY A 66 4.84 -3.53 -7.38
N THR A 67 5.04 -2.20 -7.47
CA THR A 67 5.64 -1.39 -6.43
C THR A 67 4.55 -0.78 -5.54
N VAL A 68 4.95 -0.09 -4.47
CA VAL A 68 4.02 0.72 -3.66
C VAL A 68 4.04 2.18 -4.13
N HIS A 69 4.96 2.56 -5.03
CA HIS A 69 5.17 3.96 -5.37
C HIS A 69 4.00 4.58 -6.14
N TRP A 70 3.37 3.81 -7.02
CA TRP A 70 2.19 4.23 -7.80
C TRP A 70 1.04 4.76 -6.93
N TYR A 71 0.95 4.29 -5.67
CA TYR A 71 -0.06 4.75 -4.74
C TYR A 71 0.15 6.22 -4.34
N TYR A 72 1.41 6.61 -4.12
CA TYR A 72 1.77 7.99 -3.80
C TYR A 72 1.60 8.91 -5.00
N ASP A 73 2.00 8.47 -6.19
CA ASP A 73 1.86 9.28 -7.41
C ASP A 73 0.39 9.61 -7.69
N ARG A 74 -0.51 8.63 -7.55
CA ARG A 74 -1.95 8.91 -7.68
C ARG A 74 -2.44 9.86 -6.58
N GLN A 75 -1.99 9.66 -5.35
CA GLN A 75 -2.40 10.55 -4.27
C GLN A 75 -2.01 12.00 -4.60
N GLU A 76 -0.81 12.21 -5.14
CA GLU A 76 -0.36 13.52 -5.60
C GLU A 76 -1.22 14.06 -6.74
N ASP A 77 -1.56 13.25 -7.74
CA ASP A 77 -2.46 13.64 -8.84
C ASP A 77 -3.84 14.07 -8.34
N LEU A 78 -4.41 13.32 -7.39
CA LEU A 78 -5.71 13.62 -6.79
C LEU A 78 -5.68 14.91 -5.96
N GLU A 79 -4.61 15.12 -5.19
CA GLU A 79 -4.43 16.35 -4.44
C GLU A 79 -4.21 17.54 -5.37
N ALA A 80 -3.49 17.36 -6.48
CA ALA A 80 -3.27 18.40 -7.48
C ALA A 80 -4.60 18.79 -8.17
N SER A 81 -5.42 17.82 -8.58
CA SER A 81 -6.73 18.11 -9.19
C SER A 81 -7.68 18.81 -8.23
N ALA A 82 -7.70 18.39 -6.96
CA ALA A 82 -8.53 19.05 -5.93
C ALA A 82 -8.09 20.50 -5.68
N ARG A 83 -6.77 20.78 -5.72
CA ARG A 83 -6.25 22.15 -5.62
C ARG A 83 -6.62 23.00 -6.84
N GLU A 84 -6.59 22.42 -8.04
CA GLU A 84 -6.98 23.12 -9.27
C GLU A 84 -8.48 23.45 -9.28
N GLU A 85 -9.34 22.52 -8.84
CA GLU A 85 -10.78 22.74 -8.71
C GLU A 85 -11.10 23.87 -7.72
N LEU A 86 -10.44 23.86 -6.55
CA LEU A 86 -10.63 24.90 -5.54
C LEU A 86 -10.18 26.28 -6.06
N LEU A 87 -9.03 26.35 -6.73
CA LEU A 87 -8.55 27.60 -7.35
C LEU A 87 -9.52 28.10 -8.43
N ARG A 88 -10.12 27.18 -9.19
CA ARG A 88 -11.09 27.52 -10.22
C ARG A 88 -12.36 28.10 -9.63
N GLU A 89 -12.84 27.56 -8.52
CA GLU A 89 -13.99 28.12 -7.78
C GLU A 89 -13.69 29.53 -7.26
N GLU A 90 -12.53 29.75 -6.63
CA GLU A 90 -12.09 31.06 -6.17
C GLU A 90 -12.02 32.10 -7.30
N LEU A 91 -11.45 31.73 -8.44
CA LEU A 91 -11.40 32.58 -9.64
C LEU A 91 -12.80 32.96 -10.15
N LEU A 92 -13.74 32.03 -10.08
CA LEU A 92 -15.11 32.25 -10.55
C LEU A 92 -15.85 33.23 -9.63
N GLU A 93 -15.67 33.09 -8.31
CA GLU A 93 -16.20 34.00 -7.32
C GLU A 93 -15.61 35.42 -7.47
N GLU A 94 -14.30 35.55 -7.71
CA GLU A 94 -13.67 36.86 -7.96
C GLU A 94 -14.22 37.53 -9.22
N ILE A 95 -14.44 36.76 -10.30
CA ILE A 95 -15.05 37.26 -11.54
C ILE A 95 -16.48 37.75 -11.27
N GLU A 96 -17.30 36.98 -10.55
CA GLU A 96 -18.66 37.38 -10.20
C GLU A 96 -18.69 38.68 -9.39
N GLN A 97 -17.79 38.83 -8.41
CA GLN A 97 -17.67 40.04 -7.62
C GLN A 97 -17.28 41.26 -8.48
N ARG A 98 -16.31 41.10 -9.39
CA ARG A 98 -15.87 42.18 -10.30
C ARG A 98 -16.97 42.56 -11.30
N VAL A 99 -17.70 41.59 -11.84
CA VAL A 99 -18.82 41.83 -12.76
C VAL A 99 -19.96 42.55 -12.05
N GLY A 100 -20.28 42.17 -10.81
CA GLY A 100 -21.25 42.88 -9.96
C GLY A 100 -20.87 44.34 -9.74
N GLY A 101 -19.63 44.60 -9.30
CA GLY A 101 -19.14 45.97 -9.08
C GLY A 101 -19.08 46.82 -10.36
N LEU A 102 -18.73 46.24 -11.51
CA LEU A 102 -18.78 46.92 -12.81
C LEU A 102 -20.21 47.36 -13.16
N ARG A 103 -21.21 46.53 -12.86
CA ARG A 103 -22.62 46.85 -13.12
C ARG A 103 -23.12 48.00 -12.27
N GLU A 104 -22.77 48.00 -10.98
CA GLU A 104 -23.08 49.10 -10.06
C GLU A 104 -22.48 50.43 -10.53
N LEU A 105 -21.23 50.42 -11.03
CA LEU A 105 -20.58 51.61 -11.60
C LEU A 105 -21.26 52.09 -12.89
N GLU A 106 -21.73 51.18 -13.75
CA GLU A 106 -22.45 51.54 -14.97
C GLU A 106 -23.83 52.16 -14.68
N GLU A 107 -24.54 51.62 -13.68
CA GLU A 107 -25.82 52.17 -13.20
C GLU A 107 -25.62 53.58 -12.60
N ALA A 108 -24.62 53.77 -11.73
CA ALA A 108 -24.29 55.09 -11.18
C ALA A 108 -23.92 56.11 -12.27
N SER A 109 -23.16 55.70 -13.28
CA SER A 109 -22.78 56.57 -14.41
C SER A 109 -23.98 57.02 -15.25
N LYS A 110 -24.97 56.14 -15.46
CA LYS A 110 -26.23 56.48 -16.15
C LYS A 110 -27.07 57.48 -15.34
N GLU A 111 -27.17 57.31 -14.02
CA GLU A 111 -27.87 58.23 -13.14
C GLU A 111 -27.21 59.62 -13.12
N GLU A 112 -25.88 59.67 -13.12
CA GLU A 112 -25.12 60.93 -13.15
C GLU A 112 -25.28 61.68 -14.49
N GLN A 113 -25.46 60.97 -15.60
CA GLN A 113 -25.76 61.56 -16.91
C GLN A 113 -27.21 62.06 -17.03
N LEU A 114 -28.16 61.45 -16.32
CA LEU A 114 -29.56 61.88 -16.29
C LEU A 114 -29.79 63.13 -15.42
N THR A 115 -28.85 63.45 -14.54
CA THR A 115 -28.94 64.56 -13.57
C THR A 115 -28.15 65.81 -13.98
N LYS A 116 -27.45 65.79 -15.13
CA LYS A 116 -26.81 66.94 -15.78
C LYS A 116 -27.62 67.43 -16.98
#